data_AF-A0A9D7I391-F1
#
_entry.id   AF-A0A9D7I391-F1
#
_cell.length_a   1.000
_cell.length_b   1.000
_cell.length_c   1.000
_cell.angle_alpha   90.00
_cell.angle_beta   90.00
_cell.angle_gamma   90.00
#
_symmetry.space_group_name_H-M   'P 1'
#
loop_
_entity.id
_entity.type
_entity.pdbx_description
1 polymer ?
#
loop_
_entity_poly.entity_id
_entity_poly.type
_entity_poly.pdbx_seq_one_letter_code
_entity_poly.pdbx_strand_id
1 'polypeptide(L)'
;MKMTTLSLLFMLFIGASLQAQTTTSGRDQMHREQTTTDVKRLQMQDLDEKRLRLEEAISDADLESAEIMKQEIGTAMERQIASGLQWQAQSQQAYPPLEQMKSILDRFSSLNLESLGLEKAREAGNMVSEFAALMGRAAF
;
A
#
# COMPACT_ATOMS: atom_id res chain seq x y z
N MET A 1 -22.20 -16.43 47.92
CA MET A 1 -21.63 -15.23 47.27
C MET A 1 -20.12 -15.46 47.17
N LYS A 2 -19.59 -16.12 46.14
CA LYS A 2 -19.21 -15.64 44.79
C LYS A 2 -18.28 -14.40 44.77
N MET A 3 -17.00 -14.71 44.50
CA MET A 3 -15.97 -13.97 43.75
C MET A 3 -15.29 -12.73 44.35
N THR A 4 -14.10 -12.93 44.93
CA THR A 4 -13.02 -11.93 45.00
C THR A 4 -11.66 -12.61 44.92
N THR A 5 -11.36 -13.24 43.78
CA THR A 5 -10.03 -13.77 43.43
C THR A 5 -9.67 -13.40 41.99
N LEU A 6 -9.84 -12.13 41.63
CA LEU A 6 -9.50 -11.64 40.28
C LEU A 6 -8.82 -10.27 40.29
N SER A 7 -8.03 -9.95 41.32
CA SER A 7 -7.30 -8.68 41.39
C SER A 7 -5.82 -8.80 41.77
N LEU A 8 -5.22 -9.98 41.59
CA LEU A 8 -3.78 -10.17 41.81
C LEU A 8 -3.02 -10.75 40.62
N LEU A 9 -3.69 -11.07 39.51
CA LEU A 9 -3.03 -11.57 38.29
C LEU A 9 -2.60 -10.46 37.32
N PHE A 10 -2.99 -9.20 37.56
CA PHE A 10 -2.72 -8.10 36.63
C PHE A 10 -1.39 -7.37 36.89
N MET A 11 -0.76 -7.55 38.06
CA MET A 11 0.51 -6.91 38.41
C MET A 11 1.76 -7.75 38.12
N LEU A 12 1.62 -8.94 37.53
CA LEU A 12 2.77 -9.78 37.14
C LEU A 12 3.16 -9.69 35.66
N PHE A 13 2.37 -9.00 34.83
CA PHE A 13 2.68 -8.87 33.38
C PHE A 13 3.35 -7.55 32.98
N ILE A 14 3.47 -6.58 33.89
CA ILE A 14 4.12 -5.28 33.60
C ILE A 14 5.61 -5.29 34.03
N GLY A 15 6.03 -6.26 34.85
CA GLY A 15 7.36 -6.29 35.46
C GLY A 15 8.44 -7.12 34.76
N ALA A 16 8.15 -7.84 33.67
CA ALA A 16 9.09 -8.78 33.04
C ALA A 16 9.63 -8.34 31.66
N SER A 17 9.36 -7.10 31.22
CA SER A 17 9.90 -6.57 29.96
C SER A 17 11.04 -5.58 30.16
N LEU A 18 11.53 -5.39 31.40
CA LEU A 18 12.60 -4.45 31.72
C LEU A 18 13.99 -5.10 31.81
N GLN A 19 14.18 -6.28 31.20
CA GLN A 19 15.50 -6.91 31.11
C GLN A 19 15.87 -7.23 29.67
N ALA A 20 16.97 -6.57 29.27
CA ALA A 20 17.89 -6.94 28.21
C ALA A 20 17.38 -6.84 26.76
N GLN A 21 17.39 -5.63 26.19
CA GLN A 21 17.73 -5.44 24.76
C GLN A 21 18.53 -4.14 24.54
N THR A 22 19.63 -3.99 25.27
CA THR A 22 20.72 -3.10 24.85
C THR A 22 21.79 -3.93 24.16
N THR A 23 21.49 -4.50 22.97
CA THR A 23 22.44 -4.96 21.92
C THR A 23 21.74 -5.86 20.87
N THR A 24 20.67 -5.40 20.23
CA THR A 24 20.18 -6.00 18.96
C THR A 24 19.69 -4.93 18.00
N SER A 25 20.26 -3.73 18.01
CA SER A 25 19.79 -2.64 17.13
C SER A 25 20.18 -2.85 15.66
N GLY A 26 21.27 -3.55 15.35
CA GLY A 26 21.74 -3.68 13.95
C GLY A 26 21.09 -4.80 13.13
N ARG A 27 20.73 -5.94 13.75
CA ARG A 27 20.24 -7.12 13.02
C ARG A 27 18.72 -7.14 12.89
N ASP A 28 18.00 -6.72 13.94
CA ASP A 28 16.55 -6.61 13.95
C ASP A 28 16.05 -5.45 13.07
N GLN A 29 16.83 -4.36 13.02
CA GLN A 29 16.56 -3.23 12.14
C GLN A 29 16.82 -3.58 10.67
N MET A 30 17.92 -4.29 10.38
CA MET A 30 18.24 -4.80 9.05
C MET A 30 17.19 -5.81 8.55
N HIS A 31 16.67 -6.70 9.42
CA HIS A 31 15.58 -7.60 9.07
C HIS A 31 14.24 -6.88 8.84
N ARG A 32 13.94 -5.82 9.62
CA ARG A 32 12.77 -4.96 9.39
C ARG A 32 12.85 -4.18 8.09
N GLU A 33 14.02 -3.61 7.80
CA GLU A 33 14.28 -2.88 6.56
C GLU A 33 14.12 -3.80 5.36
N GLN A 34 14.74 -4.99 5.38
CA GLN A 34 14.55 -6.01 4.33
C GLN A 34 13.08 -6.41 4.14
N THR A 35 12.37 -6.70 5.22
CA THR A 35 10.94 -7.09 5.14
C THR A 35 10.10 -5.96 4.54
N THR A 36 10.41 -4.71 4.86
CA THR A 36 9.70 -3.53 4.34
C THR A 36 10.02 -3.32 2.86
N THR A 37 11.27 -3.51 2.43
CA THR A 37 11.68 -3.44 1.03
C THR A 37 11.04 -4.55 0.19
N ASP A 38 10.96 -5.78 0.72
CA ASP A 38 10.37 -6.91 0.01
C ASP A 38 8.85 -6.78 -0.14
N VAL A 39 8.15 -6.32 0.90
CA VAL A 39 6.71 -6.02 0.81
C VAL A 39 6.44 -4.93 -0.22
N LYS A 40 7.24 -3.85 -0.26
CA LYS A 40 7.09 -2.80 -1.27
C LYS A 40 7.35 -3.30 -2.69
N ARG A 41 8.38 -4.13 -2.88
CA ARG A 41 8.67 -4.74 -4.18
C ARG A 41 7.51 -5.60 -4.68
N LEU A 42 6.92 -6.42 -3.79
CA LEU A 42 5.75 -7.24 -4.12
C LEU A 42 4.52 -6.38 -4.47
N GLN A 43 4.29 -5.26 -3.78
CA GLN A 43 3.19 -4.35 -4.06
C GLN A 43 3.35 -3.60 -5.39
N MET A 44 4.57 -3.19 -5.73
CA MET A 44 4.87 -2.60 -7.04
C MET A 44 4.69 -3.62 -8.16
N GLN A 45 5.10 -4.87 -7.93
CA GLN A 45 4.93 -5.95 -8.88
C GLN A 45 3.44 -6.28 -9.11
N ASP A 46 2.62 -6.30 -8.05
CA ASP A 46 1.16 -6.49 -8.17
C ASP A 46 0.51 -5.38 -9.02
N LEU A 47 0.90 -4.12 -8.81
CA LEU A 47 0.39 -3.01 -9.62
C LEU A 47 0.85 -3.07 -11.08
N ASP A 48 2.09 -3.50 -11.35
CA ASP A 48 2.58 -3.67 -12.72
C ASP A 48 1.90 -4.85 -13.43
N GLU A 49 1.67 -5.96 -12.72
CA GLU A 49 0.91 -7.09 -13.26
C GLU A 49 -0.53 -6.69 -13.60
N LYS A 50 -1.20 -5.95 -12.71
CA LYS A 50 -2.55 -5.44 -12.97
C LYS A 50 -2.57 -4.45 -14.13
N ARG A 51 -1.57 -3.57 -14.24
CA ARG A 51 -1.41 -2.66 -15.38
C ARG A 51 -1.33 -3.41 -16.71
N LEU A 52 -0.50 -4.46 -16.77
CA LEU A 52 -0.34 -5.28 -17.97
C LEU A 52 -1.65 -5.95 -18.37
N ARG A 53 -2.40 -6.50 -17.40
CA ARG A 53 -3.72 -7.10 -17.65
C ARG A 53 -4.76 -6.10 -18.11
N LEU A 54 -4.71 -4.87 -17.59
CA LEU A 54 -5.56 -3.77 -18.07
C LEU A 54 -5.24 -3.45 -19.54
N GLU A 55 -3.96 -3.34 -19.90
CA GLU A 55 -3.52 -3.10 -21.27
C GLU A 55 -3.92 -4.25 -22.23
N GLU A 56 -3.82 -5.50 -21.77
CA GLU A 56 -4.24 -6.70 -22.50
C GLU A 56 -5.75 -6.71 -22.74
N ALA A 57 -6.56 -6.51 -21.69
CA ALA A 57 -8.02 -6.46 -21.80
C ALA A 57 -8.49 -5.38 -22.80
N ILE A 58 -7.80 -4.23 -22.85
CA ILE A 58 -8.10 -3.15 -23.78
C ILE A 58 -7.66 -3.52 -25.21
N SER A 59 -6.48 -4.14 -25.35
CA SER A 59 -5.99 -4.62 -26.64
C SER A 59 -6.95 -5.64 -27.27
N ASP A 60 -7.56 -6.49 -26.44
CA ASP A 60 -8.54 -7.49 -26.86
C ASP A 60 -9.94 -6.91 -27.09
N ALA A 61 -10.11 -5.59 -26.94
CA ALA A 61 -11.39 -4.87 -26.97
C ALA A 61 -12.42 -5.40 -25.95
N ASP A 62 -11.95 -6.05 -24.88
CA ASP A 62 -12.77 -6.49 -23.76
C ASP A 62 -12.90 -5.36 -22.72
N LEU A 63 -13.85 -4.46 -22.98
CA LEU A 63 -14.10 -3.30 -22.13
C LEU A 63 -14.64 -3.68 -20.75
N GLU A 64 -15.35 -4.81 -20.62
CA GLU A 64 -15.85 -5.29 -19.33
C GLU A 64 -14.68 -5.73 -18.45
N SER A 65 -13.78 -6.55 -18.99
CA SER A 65 -12.55 -6.96 -18.30
C SER A 65 -11.66 -5.75 -18.00
N ALA A 66 -11.57 -4.77 -18.91
CA ALA A 66 -10.79 -3.56 -18.68
C ALA A 66 -11.34 -2.72 -17.51
N GLU A 67 -12.66 -2.57 -17.40
CA GLU A 67 -13.27 -1.84 -16.29
C GLU A 67 -13.11 -2.59 -14.96
N ILE A 68 -13.20 -3.92 -14.96
CA ILE A 68 -12.89 -4.76 -13.79
C ILE A 68 -11.42 -4.54 -13.36
N MET A 69 -10.47 -4.62 -14.30
CA MET A 69 -9.06 -4.40 -14.01
C MET A 69 -8.80 -2.98 -13.49
N LYS A 70 -9.44 -1.97 -14.07
CA LYS A 70 -9.37 -0.59 -13.58
C LYS A 70 -9.84 -0.50 -12.13
N GLN A 71 -10.98 -1.11 -11.79
CA GLN A 71 -11.47 -1.12 -10.41
C GLN A 71 -10.48 -1.79 -9.45
N GLU A 72 -9.93 -2.95 -9.83
CA GLU A 72 -8.96 -3.66 -9.02
C GLU A 72 -7.68 -2.85 -8.76
N ILE A 73 -7.20 -2.14 -9.79
CA ILE A 73 -6.05 -1.24 -9.70
C ILE A 73 -6.36 -0.07 -8.77
N GLY A 74 -7.53 0.56 -8.92
CA GLY A 74 -7.97 1.66 -8.06
C GLY A 74 -7.98 1.24 -6.60
N THR A 75 -8.56 0.08 -6.29
CA THR A 75 -8.54 -0.49 -4.93
C THR A 75 -7.13 -0.81 -4.43
N ALA A 76 -6.22 -1.27 -5.30
CA ALA A 76 -4.82 -1.47 -4.91
C ALA A 76 -4.13 -0.13 -4.55
N MET A 77 -4.33 0.91 -5.37
CA MET A 77 -3.79 2.25 -5.11
C MET A 77 -4.36 2.86 -3.81
N GLU A 78 -5.66 2.74 -3.56
CA GLU A 78 -6.32 3.16 -2.32
C GLU A 78 -5.69 2.52 -1.08
N ARG A 79 -5.43 1.21 -1.14
CA ARG A 79 -4.77 0.49 -0.04
C ARG A 79 -3.37 1.00 0.23
N GLN A 80 -2.63 1.43 -0.80
CA GLN A 80 -1.30 2.02 -0.63
C GLN A 80 -1.33 3.43 -0.06
N ILE A 81 -2.31 4.24 -0.44
CA ILE A 81 -2.54 5.55 0.17
C ILE A 81 -2.91 5.37 1.65
N ALA A 82 -3.79 4.42 1.97
CA ALA A 82 -4.20 4.12 3.33
C ALA A 82 -3.01 3.66 4.20
N SER A 83 -2.13 2.80 3.67
CA SER A 83 -0.93 2.35 4.39
C SER A 83 0.05 3.51 4.63
N GLY A 84 0.24 4.39 3.65
CA GLY A 84 1.06 5.60 3.79
C GLY A 84 0.51 6.57 4.85
N LEU A 85 -0.81 6.77 4.90
CA LEU A 85 -1.49 7.58 5.92
C LEU A 85 -1.31 7.01 7.33
N GLN A 86 -1.44 5.69 7.49
CA GLN A 86 -1.20 5.02 8.76
C GLN A 86 0.24 5.18 9.23
N TRP A 87 1.20 5.04 8.31
CA TRP A 87 2.61 5.26 8.62
C TRP A 87 2.88 6.70 9.05
N GLN A 88 2.31 7.70 8.36
CA GLN A 88 2.45 9.11 8.73
C GLN A 88 1.85 9.40 10.12
N ALA A 89 0.71 8.79 10.45
CA ALA A 89 0.10 8.92 11.76
C ALA A 89 0.97 8.31 12.88
N GLN A 90 1.67 7.20 12.61
CA GLN A 90 2.53 6.53 13.59
C GLN A 90 3.91 7.20 13.74
N SER A 91 4.52 7.62 12.63
CA SER A 91 5.86 8.22 12.61
C SER A 91 5.87 9.71 12.95
N GLN A 92 4.72 10.38 12.86
CA GLN A 92 4.60 11.85 12.88
C GLN A 92 5.45 12.54 11.80
N GLN A 93 5.83 11.81 10.76
CA GLN A 93 6.59 12.32 9.61
C GLN A 93 5.68 12.40 8.38
N ALA A 94 5.82 13.46 7.61
CA ALA A 94 5.09 13.59 6.35
C ALA A 94 5.51 12.48 5.40
N TYR A 95 4.54 11.77 4.81
CA TYR A 95 4.79 10.85 3.70
C TYR A 95 4.77 11.67 2.40
N PRO A 96 5.93 12.04 1.83
CA PRO A 96 6.02 13.11 0.84
C PRO A 96 5.19 12.90 -0.44
N PRO A 97 5.00 11.66 -0.95
CA PRO A 97 4.21 11.45 -2.15
C PRO A 97 2.70 11.23 -1.91
N LEU A 98 2.17 11.30 -0.68
CA LEU A 98 0.75 10.97 -0.40
C LEU A 98 -0.23 11.82 -1.21
N GLU A 99 -0.01 13.13 -1.28
CA GLU A 99 -0.90 14.05 -2.00
C GLU A 99 -0.84 13.83 -3.52
N GLN A 100 0.35 13.52 -4.06
CA GLN A 100 0.52 13.18 -5.47
C GLN A 100 -0.17 11.85 -5.80
N MET A 101 0.00 10.85 -4.94
CA MET A 101 -0.66 9.55 -5.05
C MET A 101 -2.19 9.67 -5.04
N LYS A 102 -2.76 10.47 -4.14
CA LYS A 102 -4.20 10.77 -4.11
C LYS A 102 -4.67 11.44 -5.40
N SER A 103 -3.94 12.45 -5.88
CA SER A 103 -4.28 13.14 -7.12
C SER A 103 -4.28 12.20 -8.34
N ILE A 104 -3.33 11.26 -8.41
CA ILE A 104 -3.29 10.24 -9.47
C ILE A 104 -4.48 9.29 -9.34
N LEU A 105 -4.79 8.82 -8.12
CA LEU A 105 -5.96 7.97 -7.89
C LEU A 105 -7.26 8.67 -8.30
N ASP A 106 -7.47 9.94 -7.92
CA ASP A 106 -8.67 10.69 -8.29
C ASP A 106 -8.82 10.82 -9.81
N ARG A 107 -7.70 11.09 -10.51
CA ARG A 107 -7.68 11.15 -11.98
C ARG A 107 -7.96 9.78 -12.59
N PHE A 108 -7.33 8.73 -12.08
CA PHE A 108 -7.49 7.36 -12.55
C PHE A 108 -8.94 6.86 -12.38
N SER A 109 -9.54 7.10 -11.21
CA SER A 109 -10.93 6.72 -10.92
C SER A 109 -11.96 7.46 -11.77
N SER A 110 -11.64 8.69 -12.20
CA SER A 110 -12.52 9.48 -13.09
C SER A 110 -12.39 9.12 -14.57
N LEU A 111 -11.45 8.25 -14.96
CA LEU A 111 -11.37 7.74 -16.33
C LEU A 111 -12.60 6.91 -16.67
N ASN A 112 -13.24 7.25 -17.77
CA ASN A 112 -14.28 6.42 -18.38
C ASN A 112 -13.66 5.68 -19.57
N LEU A 113 -13.46 4.36 -19.42
CA LEU A 113 -12.89 3.51 -20.47
C LEU A 113 -13.89 3.21 -21.59
N GLU A 114 -15.19 3.27 -21.31
CA GLU A 114 -16.26 3.02 -22.28
C GLU A 114 -16.36 4.12 -23.35
N SER A 115 -15.98 5.36 -23.03
CA SER A 115 -16.25 6.49 -23.92
C SER A 115 -15.15 6.81 -24.95
N LEU A 116 -13.92 6.31 -24.76
CA LEU A 116 -12.74 6.90 -25.43
C LEU A 116 -11.63 5.91 -25.85
N GLY A 117 -11.81 4.59 -25.70
CA GLY A 117 -10.92 3.57 -26.31
C GLY A 117 -9.46 3.56 -25.84
N LEU A 118 -8.57 3.01 -26.68
CA LEU A 118 -7.13 2.74 -26.45
C LEU A 118 -6.31 3.92 -25.89
N GLU A 119 -6.74 5.16 -26.08
CA GLU A 119 -6.04 6.34 -25.57
C GLU A 119 -6.22 6.51 -24.05
N LYS A 120 -7.45 6.34 -23.54
CA LYS A 120 -7.72 6.40 -22.09
C LYS A 120 -7.14 5.23 -21.34
N ALA A 121 -7.10 4.08 -22.00
CA ALA A 121 -6.37 2.91 -21.53
C ALA A 121 -4.88 3.18 -21.31
N ARG A 122 -4.23 3.80 -22.31
CA ARG A 122 -2.82 4.18 -22.22
C ARG A 122 -2.60 5.23 -21.14
N GLU A 123 -3.52 6.18 -21.01
CA GLU A 123 -3.53 7.15 -19.91
C GLU A 123 -3.63 6.45 -18.54
N ALA A 124 -4.54 5.49 -18.39
CA ALA A 124 -4.67 4.68 -17.18
C ALA A 124 -3.37 3.94 -16.86
N GLY A 125 -2.76 3.25 -17.83
CA GLY A 125 -1.49 2.54 -17.64
C GLY A 125 -0.33 3.46 -17.25
N ASN A 126 -0.26 4.66 -17.84
CA ASN A 126 0.71 5.68 -17.47
C ASN A 126 0.52 6.17 -16.02
N MET A 127 -0.73 6.39 -15.59
CA MET A 127 -1.05 6.80 -14.22
C MET A 127 -0.65 5.73 -13.19
N VAL A 128 -0.89 4.45 -13.49
CA VAL A 128 -0.45 3.34 -12.62
C VAL A 128 1.07 3.30 -12.50
N SER A 129 1.77 3.51 -13.62
CA SER A 129 3.23 3.58 -13.64
C SER A 129 3.77 4.76 -12.83
N GLU A 130 3.13 5.93 -12.95
CA GLU A 130 3.45 7.13 -12.17
C GLU A 130 3.25 6.89 -10.68
N PHE A 131 2.13 6.26 -10.30
CA PHE A 131 1.85 5.88 -8.92
C PHE A 131 2.90 4.91 -8.36
N ALA A 132 3.25 3.86 -9.10
CA ALA A 132 4.27 2.90 -8.70
C ALA A 132 5.65 3.57 -8.54
N ALA A 133 6.00 4.51 -9.42
CA ALA A 133 7.24 5.28 -9.30
C ALA A 133 7.27 6.14 -8.03
N LEU A 134 6.14 6.76 -7.66
CA LEU A 134 6.02 7.50 -6.40
C LEU A 134 6.17 6.59 -5.19
N MET A 135 5.63 5.36 -5.22
CA MET A 135 5.82 4.37 -4.16
C MET A 135 7.29 3.97 -4.01
N GLY A 136 7.98 3.75 -5.13
CA GLY A 136 9.41 3.41 -5.13
C GLY A 136 10.30 4.54 -4.64
N ARG A 137 9.92 5.81 -4.87
CA ARG A 137 10.64 6.99 -4.39
C ARG A 137 10.42 7.29 -2.90
N ALA A 138 9.40 6.72 -2.27
CA ALA A 138 9.19 6.79 -0.82
C ALA A 138 10.18 5.89 -0.04
N ALA A 139 11.44 5.86 -0.47
CA ALA A 139 12.54 5.19 0.22
C ALA A 139 12.76 5.89 1.57
N PHE A 140 12.45 5.18 2.64
CA PHE A 140 12.83 5.52 4.01
C PHE A 140 14.12 4.78 4.33
#